data_AF-A0A965PQS6-F1
#
_entry.id   AF-A0A965PQS6-F1
#
_cell.length_a   1.000
_cell.length_b   1.000
_cell.length_c   1.000
_cell.angle_alpha   90.00
_cell.angle_beta   90.00
_cell.angle_gamma   90.00
#
_symmetry.space_group_name_H-M   'P 1'
#
loop_
_entity.id
_entity.type
_entity.pdbx_description
1 polymer ?
#
loop_
_entity_poly.entity_id
_entity_poly.type
_entity_poly.pdbx_seq_one_letter_code
_entity_poly.pdbx_strand_id
1 'polypeptide(L)'
;LWYNEKTGFFNAANLERRIKNYNQMISDGRRVIASVGAINRWLDKCITLYNPVLTAYNLTFDSEKCNNTGIILDGFTNRFCLWHAASAIICHRKAYLRYVLQNHLFNAPTERGNMTFRTDAEAVAGFVTGTFTKEPHTALEDITGYEIPVLLKVIATKDWQSKICNYSWTNFQVKDHFNA
;
A
#
# COMPACT_ATOMS: atom_id res chain seq x y z
N LEU A 1 -7.86 -2.97 17.96
CA LEU A 1 -7.06 -2.43 16.83
C LEU A 1 -5.62 -2.89 16.99
N TRP A 2 -4.92 -3.22 15.89
CA TRP A 2 -3.51 -3.66 15.95
C TRP A 2 -2.59 -2.53 16.46
N TYR A 3 -1.59 -2.90 17.25
CA TYR A 3 -0.51 -2.02 17.70
C TYR A 3 0.81 -2.78 17.79
N ASN A 4 1.92 -2.05 17.85
CA ASN A 4 3.25 -2.58 18.11
C ASN A 4 4.01 -1.72 19.15
N GLU A 5 5.14 -2.21 19.62
CA GLU A 5 6.01 -1.52 20.58
C GLU A 5 6.98 -0.52 19.92
N LYS A 6 6.98 -0.45 18.58
CA LYS A 6 7.86 0.44 17.82
C LYS A 6 7.28 1.85 17.76
N THR A 7 8.12 2.81 17.40
CA THR A 7 7.69 4.19 17.13
C THR A 7 6.82 4.26 15.86
N GLY A 8 5.94 5.26 15.79
CA GLY A 8 5.10 5.50 14.61
C GLY A 8 3.59 5.42 14.86
N PHE A 9 2.81 5.44 13.77
CA PHE A 9 1.34 5.50 13.83
C PHE A 9 0.70 4.35 14.61
N PHE A 10 1.25 3.15 14.45
CA PHE A 10 0.75 1.93 15.10
C PHE A 10 1.34 1.69 16.51
N ASN A 11 2.05 2.65 17.10
CA ASN A 11 2.59 2.48 18.45
C ASN A 11 1.47 2.34 19.50
N ALA A 12 1.82 1.74 20.65
CA ALA A 12 0.88 1.54 21.76
C ALA A 12 0.33 2.87 22.31
N ALA A 13 1.14 3.92 22.40
CA ALA A 13 0.73 5.25 22.88
C ALA A 13 -0.38 5.89 22.03
N ASN A 14 -0.46 5.56 20.74
CA ASN A 14 -1.49 6.03 19.83
C ASN A 14 -2.76 5.16 19.84
N LEU A 15 -2.77 4.02 20.55
CA LEU A 15 -3.86 3.06 20.49
C LEU A 15 -5.19 3.65 20.98
N GLU A 16 -5.19 4.33 22.13
CA GLU A 16 -6.41 4.91 22.70
C GLU A 16 -7.04 5.94 21.77
N ARG A 17 -6.23 6.86 21.24
CA ARG A 17 -6.66 7.85 20.25
C ARG A 17 -7.27 7.18 19.01
N ARG A 18 -6.64 6.12 18.48
CA ARG A 18 -7.14 5.39 17.31
C ARG A 18 -8.46 4.68 17.63
N ILE A 19 -8.60 4.07 18.80
CA ILE A 19 -9.86 3.44 19.25
C ILE A 19 -10.98 4.48 19.34
N LYS A 20 -10.72 5.64 19.95
CA LYS A 20 -11.71 6.72 20.07
C LYS A 20 -12.20 7.20 18.70
N ASN A 21 -11.27 7.46 17.78
CA ASN A 21 -11.61 7.87 16.42
C ASN A 21 -12.42 6.78 15.69
N TYR A 22 -12.06 5.51 15.87
CA TYR A 22 -12.76 4.37 15.29
C TYR A 22 -14.20 4.25 15.78
N ASN A 23 -14.41 4.38 17.09
CA ASN A 23 -15.74 4.35 17.69
C ASN A 23 -16.60 5.54 17.23
N GLN A 24 -16.00 6.71 17.05
CA GLN A 24 -16.72 7.88 16.51
C GLN A 24 -17.20 7.62 15.08
N MET A 25 -16.36 7.05 14.22
CA MET A 25 -16.74 6.70 12.84
C MET A 25 -17.87 5.65 12.78
N ILE A 26 -17.94 4.74 13.75
CA ILE A 26 -19.07 3.81 13.85
C ILE A 26 -20.34 4.55 14.29
N SER A 27 -20.21 5.40 15.32
CA SER A 27 -21.34 6.13 15.90
C SER A 27 -22.00 7.10 14.91
N ASP A 28 -21.19 7.78 14.08
CA ASP A 28 -21.68 8.75 13.08
C ASP A 28 -21.96 8.14 11.70
N GLY A 29 -21.85 6.81 11.56
CA GLY A 29 -22.22 6.07 10.35
C GLY A 29 -21.19 6.12 9.22
N ARG A 30 -20.02 6.75 9.40
CA ARG A 30 -18.92 6.71 8.42
C ARG A 30 -18.31 5.31 8.27
N ARG A 31 -18.52 4.41 9.24
CA ARG A 31 -18.03 3.03 9.20
C ARG A 31 -19.08 2.05 9.70
N VAL A 32 -19.10 0.86 9.09
CA VAL A 32 -19.99 -0.26 9.45
C VAL A 32 -19.18 -1.39 10.09
N ILE A 33 -19.79 -2.10 11.04
CA ILE A 33 -19.24 -3.32 11.63
C ILE A 33 -19.82 -4.54 10.88
N ALA A 34 -18.95 -5.43 10.42
CA ALA A 34 -19.33 -6.71 9.83
C ALA A 34 -18.59 -7.85 10.53
N SER A 35 -19.25 -9.00 10.67
CA SER A 35 -18.58 -10.22 11.12
C SER A 35 -17.69 -10.79 10.02
N VAL A 36 -16.63 -11.52 10.41
CA VAL A 36 -15.73 -12.20 9.47
C VAL A 36 -16.51 -13.11 8.50
N GLY A 37 -17.50 -13.87 9.02
CA GLY A 37 -18.35 -14.71 8.18
C GLY A 37 -19.21 -13.93 7.18
N ALA A 38 -19.64 -12.71 7.51
CA ALA A 38 -20.34 -11.84 6.56
C ALA A 38 -19.40 -11.31 5.47
N ILE A 39 -18.16 -10.95 5.82
CA ILE A 39 -17.12 -10.53 4.87
C ILE A 39 -16.81 -11.67 3.89
N ASN A 40 -16.55 -12.89 4.38
CA ASN A 40 -16.24 -14.03 3.53
C ASN A 40 -17.40 -14.34 2.55
N ARG A 41 -18.65 -14.36 3.02
CA ARG A 41 -19.82 -14.55 2.14
C ARG A 41 -19.95 -13.46 1.07
N TRP A 42 -19.55 -12.22 1.40
CA TRP A 42 -19.57 -11.13 0.43
C TRP A 42 -18.45 -11.30 -0.61
N LEU A 43 -17.24 -11.68 -0.18
CA LEU A 43 -16.12 -11.98 -1.08
C LEU A 43 -16.46 -13.13 -2.04
N ASP A 44 -17.04 -14.23 -1.54
CA ASP A 44 -17.47 -15.37 -2.36
C ASP A 44 -18.47 -14.96 -3.45
N LYS A 45 -19.43 -14.09 -3.12
CA LYS A 45 -20.38 -13.53 -4.08
C LYS A 45 -19.67 -12.68 -5.12
N CYS A 46 -18.74 -11.81 -4.71
CA CYS A 46 -17.96 -10.98 -5.61
C CYS A 46 -17.11 -11.82 -6.57
N ILE A 47 -16.46 -12.87 -6.06
CA ILE A 47 -15.66 -13.80 -6.85
C ILE A 47 -16.52 -14.51 -7.88
N THR A 48 -17.65 -15.07 -7.44
CA THR A 48 -18.58 -15.82 -8.31
C THR A 48 -19.17 -14.93 -9.40
N LEU A 49 -19.54 -13.70 -9.07
CA LEU A 49 -20.25 -12.82 -9.99
C LEU A 49 -19.33 -12.09 -10.98
N TYR A 50 -18.12 -11.72 -10.55
CA TYR A 50 -17.26 -10.82 -11.32
C TYR A 50 -15.89 -11.40 -11.70
N ASN A 51 -15.47 -12.52 -11.11
CA ASN A 51 -14.13 -13.09 -11.26
C ASN A 51 -13.00 -12.02 -11.20
N PRO A 52 -12.96 -11.19 -10.13
CA PRO A 52 -12.08 -10.03 -10.06
C PRO A 52 -10.61 -10.41 -9.85
N VAL A 53 -9.72 -9.46 -10.14
CA VAL A 53 -8.29 -9.55 -9.83
C VAL A 53 -8.05 -8.98 -8.44
N LEU A 54 -7.40 -9.74 -7.56
CA LEU A 54 -7.00 -9.28 -6.23
C LEU A 54 -5.69 -8.50 -6.30
N THR A 55 -5.68 -7.30 -5.72
CA THR A 55 -4.48 -6.50 -5.54
C THR A 55 -4.59 -5.68 -4.27
N ALA A 56 -3.44 -5.33 -3.71
CA ALA A 56 -3.27 -4.32 -2.68
C ALA A 56 -1.90 -3.68 -2.90
N TYR A 57 -1.62 -2.53 -2.27
CA TYR A 57 -0.28 -1.95 -2.35
C TYR A 57 0.76 -2.95 -1.88
N ASN A 58 0.62 -3.50 -0.68
CA ASN A 58 1.49 -4.55 -0.17
C ASN A 58 0.74 -5.86 0.05
N LEU A 59 0.40 -6.54 -1.06
CA LEU A 59 -0.45 -7.74 -1.04
C LEU A 59 0.01 -8.82 -0.04
N THR A 60 1.32 -9.01 0.16
CA THR A 60 1.82 -9.98 1.15
C THR A 60 1.42 -9.60 2.58
N PHE A 61 1.57 -8.32 2.93
CA PHE A 61 1.17 -7.81 4.24
C PHE A 61 -0.35 -7.93 4.43
N ASP A 62 -1.14 -7.48 3.45
CA ASP A 62 -2.61 -7.52 3.54
C ASP A 62 -3.12 -8.96 3.61
N SER A 63 -2.56 -9.87 2.81
CA SER A 63 -2.91 -11.30 2.85
C SER A 63 -2.63 -11.92 4.22
N GLU A 64 -1.50 -11.57 4.85
CA GLU A 64 -1.18 -12.02 6.20
C GLU A 64 -2.22 -11.51 7.22
N LYS A 65 -2.63 -10.23 7.12
CA LYS A 65 -3.64 -9.66 8.04
C LYS A 65 -5.02 -10.26 7.84
N CYS A 66 -5.44 -10.50 6.59
CA CYS A 66 -6.69 -11.20 6.30
C CYS A 66 -6.66 -12.63 6.86
N ASN A 67 -5.59 -13.39 6.61
CA ASN A 67 -5.45 -14.75 7.12
C ASN A 67 -5.51 -14.81 8.66
N ASN A 68 -4.77 -13.91 9.34
CA ASN A 68 -4.75 -13.84 10.81
C ASN A 68 -6.12 -13.48 11.43
N THR A 69 -7.06 -12.95 10.63
CA THR A 69 -8.41 -12.58 11.08
C THR A 69 -9.49 -13.52 10.56
N GLY A 70 -9.12 -14.57 9.81
CA GLY A 70 -10.06 -15.53 9.21
C GLY A 70 -10.78 -15.00 7.96
N ILE A 71 -10.30 -13.91 7.37
CA ILE A 71 -10.77 -13.41 6.07
C ILE A 71 -10.09 -14.22 4.97
N ILE A 72 -10.89 -14.88 4.13
CA ILE A 72 -10.40 -15.86 3.14
C ILE A 72 -10.26 -15.19 1.78
N LEU A 73 -9.04 -15.19 1.23
CA LEU A 73 -8.72 -14.60 -0.08
C LEU A 73 -8.41 -15.65 -1.15
N ASP A 74 -8.55 -16.95 -0.86
CA ASP A 74 -8.06 -18.03 -1.72
C ASP A 74 -8.85 -18.16 -3.03
N GLY A 75 -10.12 -17.77 -3.04
CA GLY A 75 -10.97 -17.86 -4.24
C GLY A 75 -10.59 -16.89 -5.36
N PHE A 76 -9.74 -15.89 -5.12
CA PHE A 76 -9.25 -15.00 -6.17
C PHE A 76 -8.15 -15.69 -7.01
N THR A 77 -8.51 -16.18 -8.19
CA THR A 77 -7.58 -16.91 -9.07
C THR A 77 -6.52 -16.02 -9.72
N ASN A 78 -6.88 -14.75 -10.00
CA ASN A 78 -5.96 -13.75 -10.53
C ASN A 78 -5.57 -12.77 -9.43
N ARG A 79 -4.27 -12.53 -9.24
CA ARG A 79 -3.75 -11.58 -8.26
C ARG A 79 -2.40 -11.01 -8.63
N PHE A 80 -2.11 -9.80 -8.16
CA PHE A 80 -0.77 -9.21 -8.24
C PHE A 80 -0.52 -8.22 -7.10
N CYS A 81 0.75 -7.95 -6.81
CA CYS A 81 1.15 -6.95 -5.82
C CYS A 81 1.33 -5.59 -6.51
N LEU A 82 0.55 -4.58 -6.12
CA LEU A 82 0.61 -3.26 -6.76
C LEU A 82 1.94 -2.57 -6.48
N TRP A 83 2.54 -2.75 -5.30
CA TRP A 83 3.86 -2.21 -4.99
C TRP A 83 4.96 -2.78 -5.90
N HIS A 84 4.92 -4.09 -6.19
CA HIS A 84 5.85 -4.71 -7.16
C HIS A 84 5.67 -4.10 -8.56
N ALA A 85 4.42 -3.96 -9.01
CA ALA A 85 4.12 -3.36 -10.30
C ALA A 85 4.57 -1.89 -10.37
N ALA A 86 4.23 -1.08 -9.35
CA ALA A 86 4.59 0.32 -9.24
C ALA A 86 6.12 0.52 -9.16
N SER A 87 6.81 -0.32 -8.40
CA SER A 87 8.27 -0.29 -8.29
C SER A 87 8.94 -0.49 -9.64
N ALA A 88 8.49 -1.50 -10.41
CA ALA A 88 9.03 -1.81 -11.72
C ALA A 88 8.67 -0.76 -12.81
N ILE A 89 7.43 -0.27 -12.78
CA ILE A 89 6.89 0.59 -13.85
C ILE A 89 7.22 2.06 -13.61
N ILE A 90 7.10 2.53 -12.37
CA ILE A 90 7.16 3.94 -11.99
C ILE A 90 8.52 4.28 -11.34
N CYS A 91 8.93 3.52 -10.34
CA CYS A 91 9.96 3.99 -9.39
C CYS A 91 11.38 4.07 -9.98
N HIS A 92 11.70 3.30 -11.00
CA HIS A 92 12.99 3.37 -11.70
C HIS A 92 13.05 4.45 -12.79
N ARG A 93 11.97 5.20 -13.02
CA ARG A 93 11.95 6.21 -14.08
C ARG A 93 12.63 7.49 -13.59
N LYS A 94 13.42 8.11 -14.46
CA LYS A 94 14.10 9.39 -14.18
C LYS A 94 13.16 10.47 -13.62
N ALA A 95 11.90 10.49 -14.08
CA ALA A 95 10.89 11.42 -13.56
C ALA A 95 10.58 11.17 -12.08
N TYR A 96 10.40 9.91 -11.67
CA TYR A 96 10.19 9.56 -10.27
C TYR A 96 11.42 9.83 -9.42
N LEU A 97 12.62 9.49 -9.91
CA LEU A 97 13.87 9.78 -9.19
C LEU A 97 14.07 11.29 -8.96
N ARG A 98 13.73 12.15 -9.94
CA ARG A 98 13.73 13.60 -9.75
C ARG A 98 12.72 14.04 -8.69
N TYR A 99 11.51 13.48 -8.71
CA TYR A 99 10.49 13.76 -7.71
C TYR A 99 10.97 13.37 -6.30
N VAL A 100 11.58 12.20 -6.16
CA VAL A 100 12.21 11.74 -4.91
C VAL A 100 13.24 12.75 -4.41
N LEU A 101 14.13 13.22 -5.29
CA LEU A 101 15.16 14.20 -4.93
C LEU A 101 14.54 15.53 -4.48
N GLN A 102 13.56 16.04 -5.24
CA GLN A 102 12.88 17.32 -4.97
C GLN A 102 12.12 17.32 -3.64
N ASN A 103 11.59 16.17 -3.23
CA ASN A 103 10.78 16.03 -2.02
C ASN A 103 11.53 15.33 -0.87
N HIS A 104 12.84 15.11 -1.01
CA HIS A 104 13.69 14.43 -0.02
C HIS A 104 13.14 13.08 0.45
N LEU A 105 12.58 12.29 -0.47
CA LEU A 105 11.90 11.03 -0.18
C LEU A 105 12.88 9.85 -0.04
N PHE A 106 13.77 9.94 0.93
CA PHE A 106 14.75 8.92 1.25
C PHE A 106 14.40 8.22 2.57
N ASN A 107 14.63 6.91 2.63
CA ASN A 107 14.55 6.18 3.90
C ASN A 107 15.76 6.52 4.77
N ALA A 108 15.63 6.37 6.07
CA ALA A 108 16.78 6.51 6.97
C ALA A 108 17.86 5.47 6.61
N PRO A 109 19.16 5.83 6.68
CA PRO A 109 20.23 4.85 6.55
C PRO A 109 20.09 3.73 7.59
N THR A 110 20.31 2.50 7.15
CA THR A 110 20.50 1.36 8.04
C THR A 110 21.79 1.51 8.85
N GLU A 111 21.98 0.72 9.90
CA GLU A 111 23.22 0.67 10.69
C GLU A 111 24.48 0.41 9.85
N ARG A 112 24.32 -0.28 8.71
CA ARG A 112 25.41 -0.57 7.75
C ARG A 112 25.59 0.52 6.69
N GLY A 113 24.92 1.66 6.84
CA GLY A 113 24.98 2.79 5.91
C GLY A 113 24.18 2.61 4.61
N ASN A 114 23.54 1.46 4.37
CA ASN A 114 22.67 1.29 3.20
C ASN A 114 21.44 2.20 3.34
N MET A 115 21.07 2.87 2.25
CA MET A 115 19.96 3.81 2.21
C MET A 115 19.20 3.62 0.89
N THR A 116 17.87 3.53 0.96
CA THR A 116 17.00 3.44 -0.22
C THR A 116 16.15 4.69 -0.38
N PHE A 117 15.67 4.95 -1.60
CA PHE A 117 14.60 5.91 -1.79
C PHE A 117 13.23 5.28 -1.54
N ARG A 118 12.24 6.12 -1.19
CA ARG A 118 10.89 5.69 -0.86
C ARG A 118 10.15 5.15 -2.07
N THR A 119 9.47 4.03 -1.87
CA THR A 119 8.59 3.37 -2.85
C THR A 119 7.26 2.97 -2.21
N ASP A 120 6.96 3.48 -1.01
CA ASP A 120 5.68 3.29 -0.33
C ASP A 120 4.54 4.07 -1.02
N ALA A 121 3.31 3.76 -0.63
CA ALA A 121 2.11 4.28 -1.27
C ALA A 121 2.03 5.82 -1.25
N GLU A 122 2.44 6.48 -0.16
CA GLU A 122 2.46 7.94 -0.07
C GLU A 122 3.37 8.57 -1.13
N ALA A 123 4.58 8.05 -1.27
CA ALA A 123 5.56 8.57 -2.22
C ALA A 123 5.11 8.36 -3.68
N VAL A 124 4.63 7.15 -3.99
CA VAL A 124 4.21 6.84 -5.37
C VAL A 124 2.89 7.51 -5.73
N ALA A 125 1.90 7.52 -4.84
CA ALA A 125 0.66 8.25 -5.06
C ALA A 125 0.92 9.75 -5.19
N GLY A 126 1.77 10.33 -4.34
CA GLY A 126 2.13 11.75 -4.41
C GLY A 126 2.80 12.13 -5.73
N PHE A 127 3.62 11.24 -6.31
CA PHE A 127 4.15 11.43 -7.65
C PHE A 127 3.06 11.38 -8.73
N VAL A 128 2.13 10.42 -8.63
CA VAL A 128 1.08 10.20 -9.63
C VAL A 128 0.03 11.31 -9.61
N THR A 129 -0.36 11.77 -8.43
CA THR A 129 -1.39 12.81 -8.23
C THR A 129 -0.82 14.23 -8.23
N GLY A 130 0.49 14.37 -8.09
CA GLY A 130 1.18 15.66 -8.01
C GLY A 130 1.09 16.34 -6.64
N THR A 131 0.50 15.70 -5.63
CA THR A 131 0.40 16.24 -4.26
C THR A 131 0.88 15.22 -3.24
N PHE A 132 1.96 15.53 -2.53
CA PHE A 132 2.46 14.69 -1.43
C PHE A 132 1.64 14.95 -0.16
N THR A 133 0.86 13.96 0.26
CA THR A 133 0.00 14.04 1.45
C THR A 133 0.25 12.85 2.36
N LYS A 134 0.03 13.05 3.66
CA LYS A 134 0.17 11.99 4.66
C LYS A 134 -1.04 11.06 4.62
N GLU A 135 -0.77 9.77 4.52
CA GLU A 135 -1.77 8.72 4.51
C GLU A 135 -2.58 8.72 5.82
N PRO A 136 -3.91 8.68 5.75
CA PRO A 136 -4.75 8.63 6.94
C PRO A 136 -4.65 7.28 7.68
N HIS A 137 -4.10 6.25 7.02
CA HIS A 137 -3.96 4.88 7.48
C HIS A 137 -5.32 4.26 7.85
N THR A 138 -6.31 4.54 7.00
CA THR A 138 -7.66 3.99 7.08
C THR A 138 -7.98 3.31 5.76
N ALA A 139 -8.26 2.01 5.82
CA ALA A 139 -8.25 1.13 4.65
C ALA A 139 -9.02 1.66 3.42
N LEU A 140 -10.19 2.30 3.59
CA LEU A 140 -10.97 2.80 2.46
C LEU A 140 -10.34 4.05 1.83
N GLU A 141 -9.88 4.99 2.66
CA GLU A 141 -9.22 6.20 2.22
C GLU A 141 -7.83 5.91 1.62
N ASP A 142 -7.12 4.92 2.16
CA ASP A 142 -5.84 4.45 1.62
C ASP A 142 -6.07 3.86 0.21
N ILE A 143 -7.09 3.00 0.05
CA ILE A 143 -7.48 2.46 -1.27
C ILE A 143 -7.83 3.58 -2.25
N THR A 144 -8.70 4.51 -1.86
CA THR A 144 -9.22 5.54 -2.78
C THR A 144 -8.20 6.65 -3.09
N GLY A 145 -7.45 7.10 -2.09
CA GLY A 145 -6.52 8.22 -2.21
C GLY A 145 -5.12 7.82 -2.69
N TYR A 146 -4.69 6.58 -2.43
CA TYR A 146 -3.31 6.15 -2.67
C TYR A 146 -3.23 4.96 -3.63
N GLU A 147 -3.98 3.89 -3.39
CA GLU A 147 -3.85 2.70 -4.24
C GLU A 147 -4.48 2.86 -5.62
N ILE A 148 -5.72 3.37 -5.72
CA ILE A 148 -6.42 3.55 -7.00
C ILE A 148 -5.64 4.43 -7.98
N PRO A 149 -5.10 5.61 -7.60
CA PRO A 149 -4.31 6.43 -8.52
C PRO A 149 -3.09 5.68 -9.07
N VAL A 150 -2.38 4.95 -8.20
CA VAL A 150 -1.20 4.16 -8.61
C VAL A 150 -1.61 3.00 -9.52
N LEU A 151 -2.71 2.31 -9.19
CA LEU A 151 -3.28 1.24 -10.02
C LEU A 151 -3.62 1.74 -11.41
N LEU A 152 -4.35 2.86 -11.53
CA LEU A 152 -4.70 3.46 -12.81
C LEU A 152 -3.46 3.80 -13.64
N LYS A 153 -2.41 4.33 -13.01
CA LYS A 153 -1.14 4.61 -13.69
C LYS A 153 -0.45 3.33 -14.18
N VAL A 154 -0.45 2.28 -13.36
CA VAL A 154 0.14 0.98 -13.69
C VAL A 154 -0.60 0.35 -14.88
N ILE A 155 -1.92 0.21 -14.82
CA ILE A 155 -2.70 -0.50 -15.85
C ILE A 155 -2.77 0.28 -17.17
N ALA A 156 -2.60 1.61 -17.15
CA ALA A 156 -2.48 2.43 -18.35
C ALA A 156 -1.15 2.21 -19.10
N THR A 157 -0.17 1.53 -18.47
CA THR A 157 1.09 1.20 -19.12
C THR A 157 0.91 -0.01 -20.04
N LYS A 158 1.31 0.11 -21.31
CA LYS A 158 1.31 -1.01 -22.26
C LYS A 158 2.07 -2.21 -21.68
N ASP A 159 1.49 -3.41 -21.77
CA ASP A 159 2.06 -4.67 -21.29
C ASP A 159 2.48 -4.62 -19.81
N TRP A 160 1.71 -3.92 -18.96
CA TRP A 160 2.07 -3.71 -17.55
C TRP A 160 2.28 -5.03 -16.78
N GLN A 161 1.48 -6.06 -17.07
CA GLN A 161 1.58 -7.35 -16.37
C GLN A 161 2.93 -8.04 -16.58
N SER A 162 3.49 -8.00 -17.79
CA SER A 162 4.79 -8.61 -18.09
C SER A 162 5.97 -7.82 -17.50
N LYS A 163 5.72 -6.59 -17.06
CA LYS A 163 6.72 -5.71 -16.43
C LYS A 163 6.79 -5.88 -14.92
N ILE A 164 5.84 -6.58 -14.29
CA ILE A 164 5.85 -6.80 -12.85
C ILE A 164 7.09 -7.63 -12.50
N CYS A 165 7.91 -7.11 -11.60
CA CYS A 165 9.04 -7.83 -11.03
C CYS A 165 8.96 -7.80 -9.50
N ASN A 166 9.51 -8.82 -8.86
CA ASN A 166 9.58 -8.85 -7.40
C ASN A 166 10.41 -7.68 -6.88
N TYR A 167 9.91 -7.03 -5.83
CA TYR A 167 10.65 -5.96 -5.18
C TYR A 167 11.92 -6.52 -4.52
N SER A 168 13.06 -5.89 -4.78
CA SER A 168 14.31 -6.13 -4.07
C SER A 168 14.92 -4.81 -3.65
N TRP A 169 15.13 -4.63 -2.34
CA TRP A 169 15.65 -3.39 -1.75
C TRP A 169 17.03 -2.98 -2.31
N THR A 170 17.81 -3.94 -2.80
CA THR A 170 19.11 -3.70 -3.45
C THR A 170 18.97 -2.85 -4.71
N ASN A 171 17.84 -2.92 -5.41
CA ASN A 171 17.63 -2.20 -6.66
C ASN A 171 17.24 -0.73 -6.44
N PHE A 172 16.99 -0.33 -5.20
CA PHE A 172 16.48 1.00 -4.83
C PHE A 172 17.48 1.78 -3.97
N GLN A 173 18.76 1.38 -3.97
CA GLN A 173 19.81 2.04 -3.20
C GLN A 173 20.07 3.46 -3.73
N VAL A 174 20.17 4.44 -2.84
CA VAL A 174 20.41 5.84 -3.23
C VAL A 174 21.73 5.99 -3.99
N LYS A 175 22.80 5.34 -3.51
CA LYS A 175 24.13 5.37 -4.13
C LYS A 175 24.18 4.89 -5.58
N ASP A 176 23.20 4.09 -6.01
CA ASP A 176 23.19 3.51 -7.37
C ASP A 176 22.36 4.38 -8.35
N HIS A 177 21.55 5.31 -7.84
CA HIS A 177 20.59 6.10 -8.63
C HIS A 177 20.80 7.61 -8.56
N PHE A 178 21.55 8.10 -7.57
CA PHE A 178 21.81 9.53 -7.35
C PHE A 178 23.31 9.78 -7.26
N ASN A 179 23.84 10.54 -8.22
CA ASN A 179 25.23 10.97 -8.26
C ASN A 179 25.33 12.45 -7.85
N ALA A 180 26.43 12.81 -7.18
CA ALA A 180 26.77 14.18 -6.81
C ALA A 180 27.23 15.00 -8.03
#